data_AF-A0A141RLN8-F1
#
_entry.id   AF-A0A141RLN8-F1
#
_cell.length_a   1.000
_cell.length_b   1.000
_cell.length_c   1.000
_cell.angle_alpha   90.00
_cell.angle_beta   90.00
_cell.angle_gamma   90.00
#
_symmetry.space_group_name_H-M   'P 1'
#
loop_
_entity.id
_entity.type
_entity.pdbx_description
1 polymer ?
#
loop_
_entity_poly.entity_id
_entity_poly.type
_entity_poly.pdbx_seq_one_letter_code
_entity_poly.pdbx_strand_id
1 'polypeptide(L)'
;MPWIQLKLNTTGANAEDLSDALMEAGSVSITFQDTHDTPVFEPLPGETRLWGDTDVIGLFDAETDMKAVVAQLEQHPLLGAGFAHKIEQLEDKDWEREWMDNFHPMRFGERLWICPSWRDVPDENAVNVMLDPGLAFGTGTHPTTAMCLQWLDGLDLQGKTEISLRK
;
A
#
# COMPACT_ATOMS: atom_id res chain seq x y z
N MET A 1 9.15 -6.35 13.95
CA MET A 1 9.02 -7.80 14.24
C MET A 1 9.21 -8.50 12.92
N PRO A 2 10.07 -9.52 12.81
CA PRO A 2 10.24 -10.23 11.54
C PRO A 2 8.96 -10.99 11.20
N TRP A 3 8.62 -11.04 9.91
CA TRP A 3 7.44 -11.75 9.41
C TRP A 3 7.87 -12.82 8.41
N ILE A 4 7.03 -13.83 8.23
CA ILE A 4 7.21 -14.86 7.21
C ILE A 4 5.97 -14.86 6.33
N GLN A 5 6.15 -14.93 5.01
CA GLN A 5 5.06 -15.14 4.09
C GLN A 5 5.10 -16.55 3.50
N LEU A 6 3.93 -17.19 3.42
CA LEU A 6 3.71 -18.44 2.68
C LEU A 6 2.86 -18.13 1.45
N LYS A 7 3.43 -18.38 0.29
CA LYS A 7 2.81 -18.11 -1.01
C LYS A 7 2.36 -19.42 -1.67
N LEU A 8 1.08 -19.48 -2.01
CA LEU A 8 0.42 -20.58 -2.70
C LEU A 8 -0.10 -20.08 -4.05
N ASN A 9 0.21 -20.80 -5.12
CA ASN A 9 -0.34 -20.50 -6.43
C ASN A 9 -1.63 -21.30 -6.66
N THR A 10 -2.69 -20.65 -7.13
CA THR A 10 -4.01 -21.27 -7.31
C THR A 10 -4.82 -20.55 -8.39
N THR A 11 -6.05 -21.01 -8.62
CA THR A 11 -7.00 -20.33 -9.49
C THR A 11 -7.93 -19.43 -8.68
N GLY A 12 -8.49 -18.39 -9.30
CA GLY A 12 -9.46 -17.51 -8.65
C GLY A 12 -10.68 -18.23 -8.04
N ALA A 13 -11.04 -19.43 -8.52
CA ALA A 13 -12.13 -20.22 -7.96
C ALA A 13 -11.78 -20.90 -6.62
N ASN A 14 -10.49 -21.19 -6.40
CA ASN A 14 -10.00 -21.90 -5.21
C ASN A 14 -9.30 -20.95 -4.23
N ALA A 15 -9.13 -19.69 -4.60
CA ALA A 15 -8.37 -18.71 -3.82
C ALA A 15 -9.02 -18.40 -2.47
N GLU A 16 -10.34 -18.28 -2.42
CA GLU A 16 -11.08 -18.05 -1.18
C GLU A 16 -10.94 -19.25 -0.21
N ASP A 17 -11.16 -20.48 -0.68
CA ASP A 17 -11.00 -21.69 0.15
C ASP A 17 -9.58 -21.82 0.72
N LEU A 18 -8.55 -21.52 -0.09
CA LEU A 18 -7.17 -21.54 0.39
C LEU A 18 -6.85 -20.38 1.34
N SER A 19 -7.54 -19.24 1.21
CA SER A 19 -7.42 -18.13 2.16
C SER A 19 -7.95 -18.51 3.54
N ASP A 20 -9.09 -19.19 3.59
CA ASP A 20 -9.67 -19.69 4.83
C ASP A 20 -8.73 -20.72 5.48
N ALA A 21 -8.19 -21.65 4.70
CA ALA A 21 -7.23 -22.63 5.18
C ALA A 21 -5.96 -21.98 5.77
N LEU A 22 -5.45 -20.91 5.14
CA LEU A 22 -4.31 -20.15 5.65
C LEU A 22 -4.65 -19.40 6.95
N MET A 23 -5.84 -18.82 7.05
CA MET A 23 -6.33 -18.17 8.28
C MET A 23 -6.47 -19.17 9.42
N GLU A 24 -7.05 -20.34 9.16
CA GLU A 24 -7.17 -21.42 10.14
C GLU A 24 -5.81 -21.98 10.58
N ALA A 25 -4.81 -21.95 9.69
CA ALA A 25 -3.44 -22.35 10.00
C ALA A 25 -2.65 -21.28 10.78
N GLY A 26 -3.26 -20.14 11.10
CA GLY A 26 -2.68 -19.11 11.95
C GLY A 26 -2.14 -17.88 11.20
N SER A 27 -2.51 -17.69 9.94
CA SER A 27 -2.17 -16.47 9.20
C SER A 27 -2.83 -15.26 9.87
N VAL A 28 -2.09 -14.15 10.00
CA VAL A 28 -2.62 -12.87 10.52
C VAL A 28 -3.27 -12.02 9.45
N SER A 29 -2.96 -12.30 8.18
CA SER A 29 -3.48 -11.57 7.02
C SER A 29 -3.38 -12.41 5.76
N ILE A 30 -4.32 -12.22 4.83
CA ILE A 30 -4.27 -12.82 3.49
C ILE A 30 -4.15 -11.72 2.44
N THR A 31 -3.23 -11.92 1.50
CA THR A 31 -3.09 -11.08 0.31
C THR A 31 -3.33 -11.92 -0.94
N PHE A 32 -4.18 -11.42 -1.84
CA PHE A 32 -4.35 -11.95 -3.18
C PHE A 32 -3.53 -11.13 -4.16
N GLN A 33 -2.68 -11.78 -4.95
CA GLN A 33 -1.85 -11.14 -5.96
C GLN A 33 -2.01 -11.86 -7.29
N ASP A 34 -1.96 -11.14 -8.41
CA ASP A 34 -1.86 -11.80 -9.70
C ASP A 34 -0.47 -12.39 -9.91
N THR A 35 -0.42 -13.62 -10.42
CA THR A 35 0.83 -14.33 -10.67
C THR A 35 1.59 -13.75 -11.88
N HIS A 36 0.88 -13.14 -12.84
CA HIS A 36 1.41 -12.74 -14.15
C HIS A 36 1.38 -11.22 -14.43
N ASP A 37 0.96 -10.41 -13.46
CA ASP A 37 0.72 -8.97 -13.59
C ASP A 37 -0.25 -8.60 -14.74
N THR A 38 -1.27 -9.42 -14.92
CA THR A 38 -2.36 -9.30 -15.88
C THR A 38 -3.36 -8.25 -15.38
N PRO A 39 -3.69 -7.21 -16.16
CA PRO A 39 -4.67 -6.22 -15.73
C PRO A 39 -6.08 -6.85 -15.65
N VAL A 40 -6.70 -6.77 -14.47
CA VAL A 40 -8.13 -7.06 -14.29
C VAL A 40 -8.91 -5.76 -14.50
N PHE A 41 -9.83 -5.79 -15.46
CA PHE A 41 -10.79 -4.71 -15.69
C PHE A 41 -11.90 -4.76 -14.64
N GLU A 42 -12.48 -3.61 -14.30
CA GLU A 42 -13.54 -3.51 -13.29
C GLU A 42 -14.67 -4.53 -13.53
N PRO A 43 -14.96 -5.39 -12.55
CA PRO A 43 -16.09 -6.30 -12.62
C PRO A 43 -17.41 -5.54 -12.47
N LEU A 44 -18.53 -6.19 -12.81
CA LEU A 44 -19.84 -5.58 -12.62
C LEU A 44 -20.13 -5.37 -11.12
N PRO A 45 -20.97 -4.39 -10.74
CA PRO A 45 -21.34 -4.18 -9.35
C PRO A 45 -21.86 -5.48 -8.69
N GLY A 46 -21.14 -5.97 -7.67
CA GLY A 46 -21.46 -7.21 -6.96
C GLY A 46 -20.68 -8.45 -7.40
N GLU A 47 -19.81 -8.34 -8.41
CA GLU A 47 -18.91 -9.42 -8.83
C GLU A 47 -17.50 -9.20 -8.26
N THR A 48 -16.97 -10.17 -7.51
CA THR A 48 -15.55 -10.24 -7.17
C THR A 48 -14.86 -11.11 -8.22
N ARG A 49 -14.08 -10.52 -9.11
CA ARG A 49 -13.34 -11.27 -10.13
C ARG A 49 -11.87 -11.38 -9.75
N LEU A 50 -11.45 -12.56 -9.31
CA LEU A 50 -10.06 -12.91 -9.10
C LEU A 50 -9.40 -13.34 -10.41
N TRP A 51 -8.07 -13.23 -10.47
CA TRP A 51 -7.28 -13.65 -11.62
C TRP A 51 -7.37 -15.16 -11.85
N GLY A 52 -7.21 -15.59 -13.11
CA GLY A 52 -7.21 -17.02 -13.45
C GLY A 52 -6.06 -17.78 -12.78
N ASP A 53 -4.94 -17.10 -12.54
CA ASP A 53 -3.75 -17.61 -11.88
C ASP A 53 -3.37 -16.64 -10.73
N THR A 54 -3.91 -16.91 -9.55
CA THR A 54 -3.83 -16.04 -8.37
C THR A 54 -2.89 -16.65 -7.34
N ASP A 55 -2.01 -15.81 -6.81
CA ASP A 55 -1.22 -16.13 -5.63
C ASP A 55 -2.00 -15.74 -4.37
N VAL A 56 -2.20 -16.71 -3.47
CA VAL A 56 -2.72 -16.50 -2.12
C VAL A 56 -1.55 -16.52 -1.16
N ILE A 57 -1.34 -15.40 -0.47
CA ILE A 57 -0.19 -15.18 0.40
C ILE A 57 -0.70 -15.01 1.82
N GLY A 58 -0.31 -15.93 2.70
CA GLY A 58 -0.53 -15.84 4.14
C GLY A 58 0.67 -15.21 4.85
N LEU A 59 0.41 -14.28 5.76
CA LEU A 59 1.41 -13.64 6.60
C LEU A 59 1.42 -14.27 8.00
N PHE A 60 2.58 -14.68 8.48
CA PHE A 60 2.76 -15.35 9.76
C PHE A 60 3.85 -14.64 10.58
N ASP A 61 3.72 -14.69 11.90
CA ASP A 61 4.79 -14.25 12.81
C ASP A 61 6.03 -15.12 12.58
N ALA A 62 7.24 -14.54 12.64
CA ALA A 62 8.47 -15.28 12.40
C ALA A 62 8.73 -16.43 13.39
N GLU A 63 8.13 -16.41 14.58
CA GLU A 63 8.23 -17.49 15.56
C GLU A 63 7.27 -18.66 15.25
N THR A 64 6.43 -18.53 14.22
CA THR A 64 5.48 -19.58 13.81
C THR A 64 6.23 -20.79 13.24
N ASP A 65 5.88 -22.00 13.71
CA ASP A 65 6.40 -23.23 13.15
C ASP A 65 5.79 -23.51 11.77
N MET A 66 6.45 -23.00 10.73
CA MET A 66 5.98 -23.17 9.35
C MET A 66 5.93 -24.63 8.90
N LYS A 67 6.64 -25.56 9.56
CA LYS A 67 6.52 -27.00 9.24
C LYS A 67 5.17 -27.54 9.70
N ALA A 68 4.70 -27.10 10.87
CA ALA A 68 3.38 -27.47 11.37
C ALA A 68 2.27 -26.88 10.46
N VAL A 69 2.44 -25.62 10.04
CA VAL A 69 1.53 -24.96 9.08
C VAL A 69 1.46 -25.73 7.77
N VAL A 70 2.61 -26.07 7.16
CA VAL A 70 2.64 -26.85 5.91
C VAL A 70 2.01 -28.23 6.11
N ALA A 71 2.32 -28.94 7.20
CA ALA A 71 1.75 -30.26 7.47
C ALA A 71 0.22 -30.24 7.67
N GLN A 72 -0.33 -29.16 8.21
CA GLN A 72 -1.78 -28.94 8.28
C GLN A 72 -2.36 -28.71 6.89
N LEU A 73 -1.73 -27.84 6.08
CA LEU A 73 -2.18 -27.52 4.72
C LEU A 73 -2.08 -28.70 3.76
N GLU A 74 -1.15 -29.63 3.96
CA GLU A 74 -1.07 -30.88 3.18
C GLU A 74 -2.31 -31.76 3.33
N GLN A 75 -3.07 -31.61 4.42
CA GLN A 75 -4.34 -32.31 4.64
C GLN A 75 -5.51 -31.66 3.91
N HIS A 76 -5.32 -30.45 3.36
CA HIS A 76 -6.36 -29.72 2.64
C HIS A 76 -6.65 -30.38 1.29
N PRO A 77 -7.94 -30.64 0.93
CA PRO A 77 -8.31 -31.34 -0.30
C PRO A 77 -7.80 -30.70 -1.60
N LEU A 78 -7.56 -29.39 -1.59
CA LEU A 78 -7.11 -28.63 -2.76
C LEU A 78 -5.57 -28.62 -2.94
N LEU A 79 -4.79 -28.95 -1.91
CA LEU A 79 -3.33 -28.89 -1.94
C LEU A 79 -2.72 -30.30 -2.06
N GLY A 80 -3.12 -31.20 -1.15
CA GLY A 80 -2.51 -32.52 -1.02
C GLY A 80 -1.06 -32.50 -0.52
N ALA A 81 -0.48 -33.69 -0.34
CA ALA A 81 0.89 -33.83 0.16
C ALA A 81 1.92 -33.31 -0.86
N GLY A 82 2.90 -32.52 -0.39
CA GLY A 82 3.97 -31.99 -1.24
C GLY A 82 3.53 -30.90 -2.23
N PHE A 83 2.48 -30.15 -1.92
CA PHE A 83 2.03 -29.03 -2.76
C PHE A 83 3.14 -27.98 -2.99
N ALA A 84 3.13 -27.38 -4.17
CA ALA A 84 4.08 -26.33 -4.52
C ALA A 84 3.79 -25.06 -3.70
N HIS A 85 4.80 -24.58 -2.99
CA HIS A 85 4.71 -23.38 -2.17
C HIS A 85 6.05 -22.69 -2.03
N LYS A 86 6.01 -21.42 -1.63
CA LYS A 86 7.20 -20.65 -1.32
C LYS A 86 7.07 -20.03 0.07
N ILE A 87 8.09 -20.22 0.90
CA ILE A 87 8.21 -19.56 2.21
C ILE A 87 9.34 -18.55 2.11
N GLU A 88 9.05 -17.31 2.48
CA GLU A 88 10.02 -16.22 2.47
C GLU A 88 9.97 -15.45 3.77
N GLN A 89 11.13 -15.14 4.34
CA GLN A 89 11.23 -14.17 5.42
C GLN A 89 11.09 -12.77 4.83
N LEU A 90 10.18 -11.99 5.41
CA LEU A 90 10.05 -10.58 5.14
C LEU A 90 11.00 -9.83 6.07
N GLU A 91 11.90 -9.06 5.47
CA GLU A 91 12.73 -8.12 6.21
C GLU A 91 11.82 -7.11 6.93
N ASP A 92 12.14 -6.86 8.20
CA ASP A 92 11.51 -5.81 9.00
C ASP A 92 11.99 -4.45 8.47
N LYS A 93 11.37 -4.00 7.38
CA LYS A 93 11.59 -2.68 6.81
C LYS A 93 10.68 -1.70 7.52
N ASP A 94 11.29 -0.63 8.02
CA ASP A 94 10.55 0.54 8.51
C ASP A 94 10.01 1.29 7.29
N TRP A 95 8.89 0.79 6.76
CA TRP A 95 8.23 1.35 5.57
C TRP A 95 7.84 2.82 5.77
N GLU A 96 7.58 3.23 7.02
CA GLU A 96 7.35 4.65 7.34
C GLU A 96 8.62 5.46 7.05
N ARG A 97 9.79 5.01 7.51
CA ARG A 97 11.07 5.67 7.21
C ARG A 97 11.43 5.67 5.73
N GLU A 98 11.27 4.56 5.03
CA GLU A 98 11.56 4.47 3.59
C GLU A 98 10.72 5.48 2.80
N TRP A 99 9.47 5.67 3.19
CA TRP A 99 8.63 6.69 2.59
C TRP A 99 9.00 8.12 3.02
N MET A 100 9.33 8.33 4.30
CA MET A 100 9.80 9.63 4.80
C MET A 100 11.06 10.10 4.06
N ASP A 101 11.94 9.17 3.70
CA ASP A 101 13.16 9.49 2.96
C ASP A 101 12.87 9.96 1.53
N ASN A 102 11.82 9.41 0.91
CA ASN A 102 11.42 9.75 -0.45
C ASN A 102 10.59 11.04 -0.56
N PHE A 103 10.01 11.53 0.54
CA PHE A 103 9.24 12.77 0.55
C PHE A 103 10.14 14.00 0.79
N HIS A 104 10.21 14.88 -0.21
CA HIS A 104 11.07 16.06 -0.22
C HIS A 104 10.23 17.34 -0.31
N PRO A 105 10.75 18.49 0.14
CA PRO A 105 10.12 19.78 -0.11
C PRO A 105 9.78 19.98 -1.60
N MET A 106 8.54 20.38 -1.88
CA MET A 106 8.04 20.59 -3.24
C MET A 106 7.64 22.05 -3.44
N ARG A 107 8.13 22.68 -4.51
CA ARG A 107 7.74 24.04 -4.89
C ARG A 107 6.54 24.03 -5.83
N PHE A 108 5.56 24.89 -5.56
CA PHE A 108 4.39 25.12 -6.39
C PHE A 108 4.32 26.58 -6.80
N GLY A 109 4.61 26.86 -8.08
CA GLY A 109 4.74 28.23 -8.57
C GLY A 109 6.13 28.78 -8.26
N GLU A 110 6.17 30.05 -7.82
CA GLU A 110 7.40 30.80 -7.58
C GLU A 110 7.77 30.85 -6.10
N ARG A 111 6.79 31.09 -5.20
CA ARG A 111 7.06 31.38 -3.79
C ARG A 111 6.49 30.35 -2.80
N LEU A 112 5.60 29.47 -3.21
CA LEU A 112 4.97 28.50 -2.31
C LEU A 112 5.73 27.18 -2.28
N TRP A 113 6.05 26.70 -1.08
CA TRP A 113 6.63 25.39 -0.82
C TRP A 113 5.76 24.59 0.14
N ILE A 114 5.60 23.30 -0.14
CA ILE A 114 5.10 22.32 0.83
C ILE A 114 6.29 21.54 1.37
N CYS A 115 6.49 21.57 2.69
CA CYS A 115 7.67 21.02 3.34
C CYS A 115 7.26 20.02 4.44
N PRO A 116 7.82 18.80 4.48
CA PRO A 116 7.63 17.92 5.61
C PRO A 116 8.40 18.43 6.84
N SER A 117 7.91 18.13 8.03
CA SER A 117 8.47 18.59 9.30
C SER A 117 9.88 18.07 9.61
N TRP A 118 10.31 16.99 8.94
CA TRP A 118 11.60 16.35 9.13
C TRP A 118 12.68 16.74 8.11
N ARG A 119 12.41 17.70 7.20
CA ARG A 119 13.40 18.23 6.24
C ARG A 119 13.53 19.74 6.41
N ASP A 120 14.70 20.26 6.06
CA ASP A 120 14.95 21.69 6.02
C ASP A 120 14.14 22.37 4.90
N VAL A 121 13.73 23.61 5.14
CA VAL A 121 13.06 24.43 4.13
C VAL A 121 14.09 24.95 3.12
N PRO A 122 13.84 24.84 1.79
CA PRO A 122 14.83 25.26 0.79
C PRO A 122 15.04 26.77 0.68
N ASP A 123 14.01 27.57 1.00
CA ASP A 123 14.08 29.04 1.01
C ASP A 123 13.28 29.58 2.20
N GLU A 124 13.98 30.09 3.21
CA GLU A 124 13.37 30.66 4.43
C GLU A 124 12.54 31.93 4.15
N ASN A 125 12.78 32.62 3.04
CA ASN A 125 12.04 33.83 2.67
C ASN A 125 10.79 33.54 1.83
N ALA A 126 10.62 32.29 1.40
CA ALA A 126 9.46 31.84 0.65
C ALA A 126 8.26 31.56 1.58
N VAL A 127 7.08 31.32 0.99
CA VAL A 127 5.90 30.87 1.72
C VAL A 127 6.04 29.36 1.94
N ASN A 128 6.53 28.98 3.13
CA ASN A 128 6.68 27.58 3.51
C ASN A 128 5.45 27.08 4.28
N VAL A 129 4.74 26.12 3.72
CA VAL A 129 3.65 25.41 4.38
C VAL A 129 4.18 24.07 4.90
N MET A 130 4.23 23.94 6.22
CA MET A 130 4.63 22.69 6.87
C MET A 130 3.47 21.70 6.80
N LEU A 131 3.68 20.57 6.12
CA LEU A 131 2.66 19.55 5.94
C LEU A 131 3.28 18.16 5.83
N ASP A 132 2.94 17.31 6.79
CA ASP A 132 3.40 15.93 6.82
C ASP A 132 2.44 15.06 6.01
N PRO A 133 2.95 14.28 5.04
CA PRO A 133 2.13 13.33 4.32
C PRO A 133 1.54 12.28 5.29
N GLY A 134 0.41 11.68 4.93
CA GLY A 134 -0.33 10.74 5.79
C GLY A 134 -1.26 11.40 6.82
N LEU A 135 -0.81 12.49 7.48
CA LEU A 135 -1.65 13.23 8.44
C LEU A 135 -2.69 14.14 7.77
N ALA A 136 -2.42 14.57 6.53
CA ALA A 136 -3.33 15.41 5.76
C ALA A 136 -3.31 15.07 4.27
N PHE A 137 -4.50 15.05 3.66
CA PHE A 137 -4.62 15.04 2.21
C PHE A 137 -4.28 16.43 1.65
N GLY A 138 -3.72 16.47 0.44
CA GLY A 138 -3.41 17.73 -0.25
C GLY A 138 -1.97 18.21 -0.09
N THR A 139 -1.01 17.29 0.02
CA THR A 139 0.44 17.61 0.02
C THR A 139 0.98 18.09 -1.33
N GLY A 140 0.18 18.01 -2.40
CA GLY A 140 0.58 18.43 -3.73
C GLY A 140 1.23 17.33 -4.58
N THR A 141 1.37 16.10 -4.06
CA THR A 141 1.82 14.94 -4.86
C THR A 141 0.79 14.52 -5.91
N HIS A 142 -0.50 14.78 -5.67
CA HIS A 142 -1.55 14.56 -6.66
C HIS A 142 -1.64 15.75 -7.64
N PRO A 143 -1.75 15.51 -8.97
CA PRO A 143 -1.73 16.58 -9.97
C PRO A 143 -2.79 17.67 -9.77
N THR A 144 -3.97 17.32 -9.27
CA THR A 144 -5.04 18.30 -9.03
C THR A 144 -4.68 19.26 -7.90
N THR A 145 -4.10 18.76 -6.81
CA THR A 145 -3.61 19.62 -5.72
C THR A 145 -2.45 20.49 -6.20
N ALA A 146 -1.49 19.91 -6.94
CA ALA A 146 -0.38 20.66 -7.50
C ALA A 146 -0.85 21.84 -8.37
N MET A 147 -1.84 21.61 -9.23
CA MET A 147 -2.42 22.64 -10.10
C MET A 147 -3.13 23.73 -9.30
N CYS A 148 -3.91 23.38 -8.27
CA CYS A 148 -4.55 24.35 -7.40
C CYS A 148 -3.54 25.20 -6.64
N LEU A 149 -2.48 24.60 -6.09
CA LEU A 149 -1.44 25.32 -5.35
C LEU A 149 -0.66 26.28 -6.27
N GLN A 150 -0.27 25.83 -7.47
CA GLN A 150 0.38 26.67 -8.48
C GLN A 150 -0.51 27.84 -8.90
N TRP A 151 -1.81 27.59 -9.07
CA TRP A 151 -2.76 28.64 -9.43
C TRP A 151 -2.90 29.66 -8.30
N LEU A 152 -3.02 29.21 -7.04
CA LEU A 152 -3.11 30.08 -5.86
C LEU A 152 -1.85 30.94 -5.68
N ASP A 153 -0.66 30.39 -5.92
CA ASP A 153 0.61 31.13 -5.82
C ASP A 153 0.66 32.36 -6.75
N GLY A 154 0.02 32.27 -7.92
CA GLY A 154 -0.05 33.35 -8.90
C GLY A 154 -1.12 34.42 -8.64
N LEU A 155 -1.94 34.29 -7.59
CA LEU A 155 -3.01 35.23 -7.30
C LEU A 155 -2.60 36.26 -6.24
N ASP A 156 -2.99 37.51 -6.46
CA ASP A 156 -3.02 38.51 -5.39
C ASP A 156 -4.27 38.31 -4.52
N LEU A 157 -4.05 37.79 -3.31
CA LEU A 157 -5.08 37.47 -2.33
C LEU A 157 -5.18 38.50 -1.20
N GLN A 158 -4.44 39.61 -1.27
CA GLN A 158 -4.44 40.59 -0.18
C GLN A 158 -5.84 41.19 0.03
N GLY A 159 -6.38 41.04 1.24
CA GLY A 159 -7.69 41.57 1.62
C GLY A 159 -8.87 40.83 1.00
N LYS A 160 -8.66 39.63 0.46
CA LYS A 160 -9.74 38.79 -0.10
C LYS A 160 -10.26 37.81 0.95
N THR A 161 -11.40 37.21 0.65
CA THR A 161 -11.98 36.11 1.43
C THR A 161 -11.99 34.88 0.55
N GLU A 162 -11.26 33.86 0.98
CA GLU A 162 -11.15 32.57 0.29
C GLU A 162 -12.08 31.54 0.94
N ILE A 163 -12.64 30.67 0.11
CA ILE A 163 -13.44 29.53 0.56
C ILE A 163 -12.83 28.27 -0.04
N SER A 164 -12.33 27.38 0.81
CA SER A 164 -11.88 26.05 0.41
C SER A 164 -13.00 25.03 0.70
N LEU A 165 -13.65 24.54 -0.35
CA LEU A 165 -14.67 23.49 -0.24
C LEU A 165 -14.02 22.12 -0.36
N ARG A 166 -14.19 21.26 0.65
CA ARG A 166 -13.88 19.82 0.54
C ARG A 166 -15.11 19.13 -0.08
N LYS A 167 -14.91 18.32 -1.12
CA LYS A 167 -15.92 17.35 -1.57
C LYS A 167 -15.82 16.10 -0.71
#